data_AF-A0A2N6U640-F1
#
_entry.id   AF-A0A2N6U640-F1
#
_cell.length_a   1.000
_cell.length_b   1.000
_cell.length_c   1.000
_cell.angle_alpha   90.00
_cell.angle_beta   90.00
_cell.angle_gamma   90.00
#
_symmetry.space_group_name_H-M   'P 1'
#
loop_
_entity.id
_entity.type
_entity.pdbx_description
1 polymer ?
#
loop_
_entity_poly.entity_id
_entity_poly.type
_entity_poly.pdbx_seq_one_letter_code
_entity_poly.pdbx_strand_id
1 'polypeptide(L)'
;MIEQTTGHDVAIISADTDSHGLSMRDPATGRVYIAVAATPHPMRQRSTLAHELAHVIFEDWEGHDRDGERPMQEIRADAFARHLLAPSSGVQQTTERAAGDPSGHLSDVVQRYLVSPAIAAIVLADCGLISAETKTDLMGLTTYQVAARNGWLDQYRSLQDASNRQRAPQSLLRRATAAYSEGLIGLPIIAALRGLPLATVQAEFDDLGITPQPADPTAFELDELPAVEVDLTGLAGDEPDR
;
A
#
# COMPACT_ATOMS: atom_id res chain seq x y z
N MET A 1 0.42 4.70 8.59
CA MET A 1 1.14 4.14 9.75
C MET A 1 2.56 3.73 9.37
N ILE A 2 2.83 2.68 8.58
CA ILE A 2 4.22 2.32 8.19
C ILE A 2 5.00 3.53 7.66
N GLU A 3 4.50 4.18 6.60
CA GLU A 3 5.16 5.36 5.99
C GLU A 3 5.43 6.49 6.99
N GLN A 4 4.52 6.72 7.94
CA GLN A 4 4.64 7.80 8.93
C GLN A 4 5.60 7.45 10.07
N THR A 5 5.71 6.17 10.42
CA THR A 5 6.51 5.69 11.55
C THR A 5 7.93 5.34 11.15
N THR A 6 8.14 4.83 9.94
CA THR A 6 9.45 4.37 9.47
C THR A 6 10.03 5.24 8.36
N GLY A 7 9.23 6.09 7.70
CA GLY A 7 9.66 6.88 6.55
C GLY A 7 9.86 6.07 5.26
N HIS A 8 9.54 4.77 5.25
CA HIS A 8 9.60 3.92 4.07
C HIS A 8 8.37 4.13 3.19
N ASP A 9 8.56 4.17 1.87
CA ASP A 9 7.46 4.37 0.92
C ASP A 9 6.66 3.07 0.77
N VAL A 10 5.32 3.16 0.82
CA VAL A 10 4.44 1.98 0.70
C VAL A 10 3.44 2.15 -0.43
N ALA A 11 3.44 1.21 -1.38
CA ALA A 11 2.52 1.17 -2.50
C ALA A 11 1.59 -0.05 -2.42
N ILE A 12 0.33 0.15 -2.83
CA ILE A 12 -0.62 -0.93 -3.15
C ILE A 12 -0.80 -0.91 -4.67
N ILE A 13 -0.40 -1.99 -5.34
CA ILE A 13 -0.35 -2.08 -6.80
C ILE A 13 -1.31 -3.14 -7.33
N SER A 14 -1.78 -2.98 -8.56
CA SER A 14 -2.36 -4.13 -9.26
C SER A 14 -1.22 -5.05 -9.69
N ALA A 15 -1.23 -6.27 -9.18
CA ALA A 15 -0.28 -7.31 -9.53
C ALA A 15 -1.05 -8.60 -9.84
N ASP A 16 -0.47 -9.44 -10.69
CA ASP A 16 -1.03 -10.77 -10.95
C ASP A 16 -0.96 -11.65 -9.70
N THR A 17 -1.84 -12.64 -9.65
CA THR A 17 -2.35 -13.33 -8.45
C THR A 17 -1.34 -13.96 -7.49
N ASP A 18 -0.08 -14.13 -7.90
CA ASP A 18 0.92 -14.92 -7.17
C ASP A 18 2.05 -14.10 -6.52
N SER A 19 2.03 -12.77 -6.65
CA SER A 19 3.02 -11.91 -5.96
C SER A 19 2.53 -11.58 -4.53
N HIS A 20 3.20 -12.14 -3.52
CA HIS A 20 2.82 -11.93 -2.12
C HIS A 20 3.06 -10.48 -1.67
N GLY A 21 4.27 -9.96 -1.90
CA GLY A 21 4.74 -8.61 -1.58
C GLY A 21 6.16 -8.45 -2.13
N LEU A 22 6.68 -7.23 -2.15
CA LEU A 22 8.05 -6.94 -2.52
C LEU A 22 8.58 -5.77 -1.70
N SER A 23 9.76 -5.96 -1.12
CA SER A 23 10.56 -4.89 -0.52
C SER A 23 11.81 -4.66 -1.36
N MET A 24 12.12 -3.40 -1.64
CA MET A 24 13.29 -3.03 -2.44
C MET A 24 13.94 -1.77 -1.88
N ARG A 25 15.27 -1.75 -1.91
CA ARG A 25 16.07 -0.56 -1.60
C ARG A 25 16.70 -0.02 -2.89
N ASP A 26 16.43 1.23 -3.20
CA ASP A 26 17.10 1.95 -4.28
C ASP A 26 18.58 2.17 -3.91
N PRO A 27 19.55 1.59 -4.65
CA PRO A 27 20.96 1.72 -4.31
C PRO A 27 21.50 3.15 -4.50
N ALA A 28 20.89 3.97 -5.37
CA ALA A 28 21.35 5.33 -5.64
C ALA A 28 20.89 6.32 -4.57
N THR A 29 19.64 6.19 -4.11
CA THR A 29 19.06 7.13 -3.15
C THR A 29 18.97 6.59 -1.73
N GLY A 30 19.20 5.29 -1.54
CA GLY A 30 19.04 4.59 -0.27
C GLY A 30 17.58 4.42 0.17
N ARG A 31 16.60 4.86 -0.64
CA ARG A 31 15.18 4.80 -0.29
C ARG A 31 14.65 3.39 -0.33
N VAL A 32 13.78 3.05 0.62
CA VAL A 32 13.12 1.75 0.69
C VAL A 32 11.67 1.89 0.26
N TYR A 33 11.25 0.96 -0.59
CA TYR A 33 9.89 0.81 -1.07
C TYR A 33 9.35 -0.56 -0.66
N ILE A 34 8.14 -0.57 -0.12
CA ILE A 34 7.35 -1.78 0.12
C ILE A 34 6.15 -1.74 -0.82
N ALA A 35 6.01 -2.74 -1.68
CA ALA A 35 4.88 -2.90 -2.57
C ALA A 35 4.10 -4.17 -2.22
N VAL A 36 2.78 -4.07 -2.13
CA VAL A 36 1.90 -5.22 -1.96
C VAL A 36 0.77 -5.18 -2.97
N ALA A 37 0.23 -6.34 -3.33
CA ALA A 37 -0.88 -6.42 -4.25
C ALA A 37 -2.18 -5.84 -3.63
N ALA A 38 -2.95 -5.12 -4.44
CA ALA A 38 -4.36 -4.89 -4.20
C ALA A 38 -5.07 -6.25 -4.16
N THR A 39 -5.92 -6.46 -3.17
CA THR A 39 -6.56 -7.78 -2.99
C THR A 39 -7.90 -7.66 -2.28
N PRO A 40 -8.87 -8.54 -2.58
CA PRO A 40 -10.10 -8.66 -1.82
C PRO A 40 -9.91 -9.33 -0.44
N HIS A 41 -8.68 -9.69 -0.06
CA HIS A 41 -8.36 -10.36 1.20
C HIS A 41 -7.61 -9.42 2.16
N PRO A 42 -8.31 -8.52 2.88
CA PRO A 42 -7.69 -7.45 3.66
C PRO A 42 -6.70 -7.93 4.73
N MET A 43 -7.03 -9.02 5.41
CA MET A 43 -6.18 -9.61 6.45
C MET A 43 -4.89 -10.17 5.87
N ARG A 44 -4.93 -10.74 4.66
CA ARG A 44 -3.74 -11.23 3.93
C ARG A 44 -2.85 -10.05 3.54
N GLN A 45 -3.43 -8.98 3.00
CA GLN A 45 -2.66 -7.78 2.65
C GLN A 45 -1.96 -7.18 3.87
N ARG A 46 -2.65 -7.11 5.00
CA ARG A 46 -2.09 -6.59 6.24
C ARG A 46 -0.95 -7.46 6.77
N SER A 47 -1.09 -8.78 6.74
CA SER A 47 0.01 -9.69 7.12
C SER A 47 1.19 -9.60 6.17
N THR A 48 0.94 -9.49 4.86
CA THR A 48 2.01 -9.24 3.88
C THR A 48 2.76 -7.96 4.20
N LEU A 49 2.05 -6.84 4.41
CA LEU A 49 2.71 -5.56 4.74
C LEU A 49 3.60 -5.66 5.98
N ALA A 50 3.16 -6.40 7.01
CA ALA A 50 3.94 -6.63 8.22
C ALA A 50 5.14 -7.57 7.98
N HIS A 51 4.98 -8.56 7.11
CA HIS A 51 6.05 -9.47 6.69
C HIS A 51 7.14 -8.73 5.90
N GLU A 52 6.75 -7.94 4.90
CA GLU A 52 7.65 -7.07 4.14
C GLU A 52 8.37 -6.05 5.03
N LEU A 53 7.65 -5.46 5.99
CA LEU A 53 8.27 -4.57 6.97
C LEU A 53 9.35 -5.29 7.80
N ALA A 54 9.18 -6.59 8.09
CA ALA A 54 10.21 -7.36 8.78
C ALA A 54 11.49 -7.43 7.96
N HIS A 55 11.39 -7.76 6.66
CA HIS A 55 12.55 -7.80 5.76
C HIS A 55 13.26 -6.46 5.69
N VAL A 56 12.51 -5.36 5.65
CA VAL A 56 13.08 -4.02 5.68
C VAL A 56 13.82 -3.74 6.98
N ILE A 57 13.22 -4.06 8.14
CA ILE A 57 13.82 -3.79 9.46
C ILE A 57 15.08 -4.64 9.70
N PHE A 58 15.08 -5.89 9.23
CA PHE A 58 16.21 -6.78 9.37
C PHE A 58 17.22 -6.71 8.20
N GLU A 59 16.99 -5.80 7.26
CA GLU A 59 17.84 -5.57 6.09
C GLU A 59 18.09 -6.82 5.25
N ASP A 60 17.04 -7.62 5.06
CA ASP A 60 17.06 -8.86 4.26
C ASP A 60 17.03 -8.56 2.75
N TRP A 61 18.05 -7.86 2.25
CA TRP A 61 18.11 -7.39 0.85
C TRP A 61 18.64 -8.44 -0.14
N GLU A 62 19.35 -9.45 0.35
CA GLU A 62 19.98 -10.47 -0.48
C GLU A 62 19.04 -11.67 -0.66
N GLY A 63 18.81 -12.07 -1.92
CA GLY A 63 18.05 -13.28 -2.24
C GLY A 63 18.84 -14.51 -1.80
N HIS A 64 18.19 -15.43 -1.08
CA HIS A 64 18.86 -16.61 -0.55
C HIS A 64 18.66 -17.84 -1.44
N ASP A 65 19.75 -18.61 -1.51
CA ASP A 65 19.92 -19.79 -2.33
C ASP A 65 18.95 -20.93 -1.97
N ARG A 66 18.59 -21.65 -3.01
CA ARG A 66 17.61 -22.74 -3.03
C ARG A 66 18.21 -24.02 -2.45
N ASP A 67 17.90 -24.29 -1.20
CA ASP A 67 17.74 -25.66 -0.70
C ASP A 67 16.35 -25.79 -0.10
N GLY A 68 15.71 -26.95 -0.24
CA GLY A 68 14.26 -27.16 -0.06
C GLY A 68 13.65 -26.85 1.32
N GLU A 69 14.40 -26.25 2.24
CA GLU A 69 13.93 -25.75 3.52
C GLU A 69 13.61 -24.26 3.44
N ARG A 70 12.55 -23.83 4.13
CA ARG A 70 12.16 -22.43 4.14
C ARG A 70 13.24 -21.59 4.85
N PRO A 71 13.76 -20.51 4.23
CA PRO A 71 14.89 -19.78 4.79
C PRO A 71 14.54 -19.13 6.14
N MET A 72 15.53 -18.98 7.01
CA MET A 72 15.34 -18.48 8.38
C MET A 72 14.74 -17.07 8.42
N GLN A 73 15.04 -16.25 7.42
CA GLN A 73 14.53 -14.90 7.22
C GLN A 73 13.00 -14.90 7.07
N GLU A 74 12.46 -15.83 6.29
CA GLU A 74 11.01 -16.00 6.10
C GLU A 74 10.32 -16.43 7.39
N ILE A 75 10.92 -17.36 8.13
CA ILE A 75 10.40 -17.80 9.44
C ILE A 75 10.38 -16.63 10.42
N ARG A 76 11.45 -15.82 10.44
CA ARG A 76 11.55 -14.62 11.27
C ARG A 76 10.52 -13.57 10.85
N ALA A 77 10.32 -13.34 9.56
CA ALA A 77 9.36 -12.37 9.04
C ALA A 77 7.91 -12.77 9.41
N ASP A 78 7.56 -14.05 9.30
CA ASP A 78 6.25 -14.56 9.74
C ASP A 78 6.05 -14.41 11.25
N ALA A 79 7.07 -14.73 12.05
CA ALA A 79 7.02 -14.55 13.49
C ALA A 79 6.86 -13.07 13.86
N PHE A 80 7.63 -12.19 13.23
CA PHE A 80 7.54 -10.74 13.39
C PHE A 80 6.15 -10.22 13.05
N ALA A 81 5.62 -10.55 11.87
CA ALA A 81 4.30 -10.11 11.43
C ALA A 81 3.20 -10.53 12.42
N ARG A 82 3.26 -11.76 12.93
CA ARG A 82 2.31 -12.26 13.92
C ARG A 82 2.34 -11.46 15.22
N HIS A 83 3.53 -11.23 15.78
CA HIS A 83 3.70 -10.55 17.06
C HIS A 83 3.42 -9.04 16.95
N LEU A 84 3.75 -8.43 15.80
CA LEU A 84 3.43 -7.03 15.52
C LEU A 84 1.91 -6.82 15.42
N LEU A 85 1.20 -7.70 14.70
CA LEU A 85 -0.22 -7.53 14.42
C LEU A 85 -1.12 -7.99 15.57
N ALA A 86 -0.77 -9.09 16.23
CA ALA A 86 -1.55 -9.70 17.31
C ALA A 86 -0.64 -10.03 18.50
N PRO A 87 -0.24 -9.02 19.30
CA PRO A 87 0.62 -9.24 20.45
C PRO A 87 -0.10 -10.08 21.52
N SER A 88 0.58 -11.09 22.08
CA SER A 88 0.00 -12.08 23.00
C SER A 88 -0.68 -11.45 24.21
N SER A 89 -0.08 -10.41 24.80
CA SER A 89 -0.66 -9.69 25.94
C SER A 89 -1.98 -9.00 25.60
N GLY A 90 -2.08 -8.42 24.40
CA GLY A 90 -3.31 -7.83 23.90
C GLY A 90 -4.39 -8.88 23.61
N VAL A 91 -4.00 -10.02 23.02
CA VAL A 91 -4.92 -11.11 22.73
C VAL A 91 -5.51 -11.67 24.02
N GLN A 92 -4.69 -11.95 25.03
CA GLN A 92 -5.15 -12.42 26.35
C GLN A 92 -6.19 -11.46 26.94
N GLN A 93 -5.87 -10.15 26.99
CA GLN A 93 -6.79 -9.12 27.50
C GLN A 93 -8.11 -9.05 26.71
N THR A 94 -8.06 -9.26 25.40
CA THR A 94 -9.26 -9.24 24.55
C THR A 94 -10.20 -10.39 24.88
N THR A 95 -9.64 -11.57 25.19
CA THR A 95 -10.40 -12.81 25.44
C THR A 95 -10.88 -12.98 26.89
N GLU A 96 -10.44 -12.13 27.83
CA GLU A 96 -10.82 -12.22 29.26
C GLU A 96 -12.33 -12.20 29.50
N ARG A 97 -13.12 -11.61 28.60
CA ARG A 97 -14.57 -11.41 28.78
C ARG A 97 -15.43 -12.60 28.32
N ALA A 98 -14.88 -13.57 27.60
CA ALA A 98 -15.63 -14.64 26.93
C ALA A 98 -15.08 -16.04 27.22
N ALA A 99 -14.70 -16.31 28.47
CA ALA A 99 -14.11 -17.58 28.88
C ALA A 99 -14.93 -18.80 28.42
N GLY A 100 -14.30 -19.69 27.67
CA GLY A 100 -14.88 -20.97 27.25
C GLY A 100 -15.53 -21.00 25.86
N ASP A 101 -15.45 -19.91 25.07
CA ASP A 101 -15.91 -19.90 23.67
C ASP A 101 -14.74 -19.68 22.68
N PRO A 102 -14.13 -20.75 22.15
CA PRO A 102 -13.07 -20.65 21.15
C PRO A 102 -13.48 -19.92 19.86
N SER A 103 -14.76 -20.01 19.46
CA SER A 103 -15.23 -19.38 18.22
C SER A 103 -15.42 -17.87 18.41
N GLY A 104 -15.99 -17.47 19.55
CA GLY A 104 -16.05 -16.07 19.99
C GLY A 104 -14.66 -15.45 20.11
N HIS A 105 -13.73 -16.13 20.79
CA HIS A 105 -12.33 -15.68 20.89
C HIS A 105 -11.67 -15.48 19.52
N LEU A 106 -11.88 -16.40 18.58
CA LEU A 106 -11.38 -16.25 17.22
C LEU A 106 -11.94 -14.98 16.56
N SER A 107 -13.26 -14.78 16.64
CA SER A 107 -13.91 -13.60 16.05
C SER A 107 -13.37 -12.30 16.64
N ASP A 108 -13.26 -12.22 17.97
CA ASP A 108 -12.77 -11.03 18.67
C ASP A 108 -11.34 -10.69 18.24
N VAL A 109 -10.45 -11.69 18.18
CA VAL A 109 -9.05 -11.48 17.77
C VAL A 109 -8.96 -11.07 16.30
N VAL A 110 -9.67 -11.78 15.41
CA VAL A 110 -9.69 -11.46 13.97
C VAL A 110 -10.22 -10.04 13.73
N GLN A 111 -11.33 -9.67 14.36
CA GLN A 111 -11.97 -8.38 14.17
C GLN A 111 -11.17 -7.23 14.80
N ARG A 112 -10.60 -7.43 16.00
CA ARG A 112 -9.86 -6.38 16.72
C ARG A 112 -8.48 -6.12 16.13
N TYR A 113 -7.75 -7.18 15.79
CA TYR A 113 -6.37 -7.08 15.30
C TYR A 113 -6.27 -7.10 13.77
N LEU A 114 -7.37 -7.36 13.08
CA LEU A 114 -7.46 -7.43 11.63
C LEU A 114 -6.48 -8.46 11.03
N VAL A 115 -6.33 -9.60 11.71
CA VAL A 115 -5.48 -10.73 11.29
C VAL A 115 -6.33 -11.85 10.68
N SER A 116 -5.71 -12.75 9.93
CA SER A 116 -6.42 -13.93 9.39
C SER A 116 -6.83 -14.89 10.51
N PRO A 117 -7.87 -15.73 10.30
CA PRO A 117 -8.21 -16.79 11.23
C PRO A 117 -7.03 -17.72 11.55
N ALA A 118 -6.18 -17.98 10.56
CA ALA A 118 -4.98 -18.80 10.76
C ALA A 118 -3.99 -18.16 11.75
N ILE A 119 -3.69 -16.85 11.60
CA ILE A 119 -2.84 -16.12 12.54
C ILE A 119 -3.49 -16.07 13.93
N ALA A 120 -4.79 -15.74 14.00
CA ALA A 120 -5.50 -15.67 15.27
C ALA A 120 -5.49 -17.02 16.01
N ALA A 121 -5.76 -18.13 15.32
CA ALA A 121 -5.72 -19.48 15.89
C ALA A 121 -4.31 -19.85 16.41
N ILE A 122 -3.25 -19.46 15.70
CA ILE A 122 -1.87 -19.65 16.19
C ILE A 122 -1.66 -18.88 17.49
N VAL A 123 -1.98 -17.58 17.53
CA VAL A 123 -1.73 -16.76 18.74
C VAL A 123 -2.59 -17.21 19.92
N LEU A 124 -3.86 -17.59 19.68
CA LEU A 124 -4.73 -18.15 20.72
C LEU A 124 -4.15 -19.43 21.32
N ALA A 125 -3.61 -20.32 20.48
CA ALA A 125 -2.96 -21.55 20.94
C ALA A 125 -1.65 -21.26 21.68
N ASP A 126 -0.83 -20.34 21.17
CA ASP A 126 0.43 -19.90 21.81
C ASP A 126 0.14 -19.26 23.20
N CYS A 127 -1.03 -18.65 23.38
CA CYS A 127 -1.50 -18.11 24.65
C CYS A 127 -2.16 -19.16 25.58
N GLY A 128 -2.30 -20.41 25.14
CA GLY A 128 -2.95 -21.48 25.91
C GLY A 128 -4.48 -21.36 25.99
N LEU A 129 -5.11 -20.56 25.12
CA LEU A 129 -6.57 -20.30 25.15
C LEU A 129 -7.37 -21.35 24.38
N ILE A 130 -6.73 -22.10 23.48
CA ILE A 130 -7.34 -23.19 22.71
C ILE A 130 -6.40 -24.38 22.59
N SER A 131 -6.93 -25.57 22.32
CA SER A 131 -6.14 -26.78 22.08
C SER A 131 -5.54 -26.82 20.67
N ALA A 132 -4.58 -27.73 20.44
CA ALA A 132 -4.00 -27.96 19.12
C ALA A 132 -5.03 -28.50 18.09
N GLU A 133 -6.01 -29.28 18.54
CA GLU A 133 -7.11 -29.77 17.72
C GLU A 133 -7.99 -28.59 17.27
N THR A 134 -8.46 -27.78 18.23
CA THR A 134 -9.28 -26.58 17.93
C THR A 134 -8.53 -25.60 17.03
N LYS A 135 -7.21 -25.42 17.23
CA LYS A 135 -6.39 -24.59 16.35
C LYS A 135 -6.51 -25.03 14.88
N THR A 136 -6.37 -26.33 14.61
CA THR A 136 -6.43 -26.87 13.24
C THR A 136 -7.79 -26.57 12.59
N ASP A 137 -8.88 -26.77 13.32
CA ASP A 137 -10.24 -26.51 12.82
C ASP A 137 -10.44 -25.01 12.51
N LEU A 138 -10.01 -24.14 13.42
CA LEU A 138 -10.18 -22.68 13.27
C LEU A 138 -9.30 -22.10 12.15
N MET A 139 -8.12 -22.68 11.89
CA MET A 139 -7.25 -22.29 10.78
C MET A 139 -7.91 -22.52 9.41
N GLY A 140 -8.84 -23.47 9.30
CA GLY A 140 -9.58 -23.75 8.06
C GLY A 140 -10.67 -22.73 7.72
N LEU A 141 -10.98 -21.81 8.63
CA LEU A 141 -12.00 -20.79 8.41
C LEU A 141 -11.44 -19.61 7.60
N THR A 142 -12.28 -19.07 6.74
CA THR A 142 -12.02 -17.79 6.06
C THR A 142 -12.49 -16.62 6.93
N THR A 143 -11.85 -15.46 6.79
CA THR A 143 -12.29 -14.24 7.48
C THR A 143 -13.74 -13.90 7.16
N TYR A 144 -14.17 -14.09 5.90
CA TYR A 144 -15.55 -13.87 5.48
C TYR A 144 -16.55 -14.73 6.28
N GLN A 145 -16.24 -16.02 6.48
CA GLN A 145 -17.09 -16.91 7.27
C GLN A 145 -17.14 -16.49 8.74
N VAL A 146 -16.01 -16.08 9.33
CA VAL A 146 -15.97 -15.58 10.71
C VAL A 146 -16.82 -14.31 10.83
N ALA A 147 -16.69 -13.37 9.90
CA ALA A 147 -17.45 -12.12 9.88
C ALA A 147 -18.96 -12.33 9.74
N ALA A 148 -19.37 -13.21 8.83
CA ALA A 148 -20.77 -13.53 8.59
C ALA A 148 -21.44 -14.18 9.81
N ARG A 149 -20.73 -15.06 10.52
CA ARG A 149 -21.26 -15.75 11.70
C ARG A 149 -21.36 -14.86 12.94
N ASN A 150 -20.55 -13.80 13.00
CA ASN A 150 -20.43 -12.94 14.19
C ASN A 150 -20.96 -11.51 13.96
N GLY A 151 -21.70 -11.27 12.88
CA GLY A 151 -22.46 -10.03 12.69
C GLY A 151 -21.64 -8.80 12.29
N TRP A 152 -20.41 -8.97 11.80
CA TRP A 152 -19.55 -7.85 11.36
C TRP A 152 -19.19 -7.90 9.87
N LEU A 153 -20.03 -8.53 9.05
CA LEU A 153 -19.81 -8.66 7.61
C LEU A 153 -19.67 -7.33 6.87
N ASP A 154 -20.41 -6.29 7.26
CA ASP A 154 -20.33 -4.97 6.61
C ASP A 154 -18.98 -4.30 6.88
N GLN A 155 -18.44 -4.46 8.09
CA GLN A 155 -17.07 -4.03 8.40
C GLN A 155 -16.06 -4.78 7.52
N TYR A 156 -16.20 -6.10 7.37
CA TYR A 156 -15.33 -6.89 6.50
C TYR A 156 -15.38 -6.42 5.04
N ARG A 157 -16.57 -6.13 4.50
CA ARG A 157 -16.73 -5.58 3.14
C ARG A 157 -16.06 -4.23 2.97
N SER A 158 -16.20 -3.33 3.95
CA SER A 158 -15.53 -2.04 3.91
C SER A 158 -13.99 -2.18 3.93
N LEU A 159 -13.46 -3.16 4.67
CA LEU A 159 -12.02 -3.48 4.65
C LEU A 159 -11.59 -4.06 3.30
N GLN A 160 -12.40 -4.95 2.72
CA GLN A 160 -12.16 -5.54 1.42
C GLN A 160 -12.11 -4.48 0.31
N ASP A 161 -13.04 -3.53 0.31
CA ASP A 161 -13.04 -2.42 -0.64
C ASP A 161 -11.80 -1.54 -0.49
N ALA A 162 -11.34 -1.31 0.75
CA ALA A 162 -10.14 -0.54 1.01
C ALA A 162 -8.86 -1.28 0.56
N SER A 163 -8.73 -2.57 0.85
CA SER A 163 -7.55 -3.36 0.48
C SER A 163 -7.46 -3.64 -1.03
N ASN A 164 -8.59 -3.58 -1.73
CA ASN A 164 -8.66 -3.82 -3.17
C ASN A 164 -8.45 -2.56 -4.02
N ARG A 165 -8.09 -1.42 -3.41
CA ARG A 165 -7.77 -0.18 -4.13
C ARG A 165 -6.27 0.01 -4.22
N GLN A 166 -5.83 0.46 -5.40
CA GLN A 166 -4.45 0.91 -5.58
C GLN A 166 -4.17 2.14 -4.71
N ARG A 167 -2.90 2.29 -4.34
CA ARG A 167 -2.43 3.42 -3.55
C ARG A 167 -0.97 3.68 -3.85
N ALA A 168 -0.63 4.87 -4.35
CA ALA A 168 0.75 5.31 -4.41
C ALA A 168 1.31 5.64 -3.01
N PRO A 169 2.65 5.64 -2.83
CA PRO A 169 3.27 6.14 -1.61
C PRO A 169 2.83 7.58 -1.31
N GLN A 170 2.53 7.85 -0.04
CA GLN A 170 2.11 9.18 0.42
C GLN A 170 3.19 10.23 0.15
N SER A 171 4.47 9.87 0.30
CA SER A 171 5.56 10.82 0.04
C SER A 171 5.61 11.24 -1.44
N LEU A 172 5.34 10.31 -2.36
CA LEU A 172 5.28 10.57 -3.79
C LEU A 172 4.07 11.43 -4.13
N LEU A 173 2.88 11.08 -3.63
CA LEU A 173 1.66 11.84 -3.87
C LEU A 173 1.76 13.27 -3.30
N ARG A 174 2.38 13.43 -2.13
CA ARG A 174 2.63 14.75 -1.52
C ARG A 174 3.53 15.61 -2.41
N ARG A 175 4.64 15.05 -2.92
CA ARG A 175 5.54 15.77 -3.84
C ARG A 175 4.84 16.14 -5.14
N ALA A 176 4.05 15.23 -5.71
CA ALA A 176 3.31 15.50 -6.93
C ALA A 176 2.26 16.60 -6.71
N THR A 177 1.52 16.57 -5.59
CA THR A 177 0.53 17.61 -5.26
C THR A 177 1.18 18.99 -5.09
N ALA A 178 2.37 19.05 -4.47
CA ALA A 178 3.16 20.29 -4.38
C ALA A 178 3.59 20.79 -5.77
N ALA A 179 4.16 19.91 -6.60
CA ALA A 179 4.57 20.24 -7.96
C ALA A 179 3.39 20.69 -8.84
N TYR A 180 2.20 20.11 -8.65
CA TYR A 180 0.97 20.58 -9.29
C TYR A 180 0.61 21.99 -8.83
N SER A 181 0.65 22.25 -7.52
CA SER A 181 0.36 23.56 -6.95
C SER A 181 1.34 24.64 -7.45
N GLU A 182 2.57 24.25 -7.76
CA GLU A 182 3.62 25.09 -8.35
C GLU A 182 3.54 25.18 -9.89
N GLY A 183 2.57 24.53 -10.52
CA GLY A 183 2.41 24.54 -11.99
C GLY A 183 3.44 23.71 -12.76
N LEU A 184 4.28 22.93 -12.08
CA LEU A 184 5.34 22.10 -12.69
C LEU A 184 4.80 20.84 -13.36
N ILE A 185 3.65 20.33 -12.90
CA ILE A 185 2.97 19.17 -13.48
C ILE A 185 1.46 19.41 -13.60
N GLY A 186 0.81 18.71 -14.51
CA GLY A 186 -0.65 18.73 -14.65
C GLY A 186 -1.38 17.68 -13.79
N LEU A 187 -2.68 17.91 -13.57
CA LEU A 187 -3.58 16.95 -12.90
C LEU A 187 -3.58 15.53 -13.48
N PRO A 188 -3.36 15.28 -14.80
CA PRO A 188 -3.28 13.92 -15.32
C PRO A 188 -2.22 13.06 -14.62
N ILE A 189 -1.10 13.65 -14.17
CA ILE A 189 -0.06 12.93 -13.42
C ILE A 189 -0.56 12.52 -12.03
N ILE A 190 -1.30 13.40 -11.35
CA ILE A 190 -1.93 13.09 -10.05
C ILE A 190 -2.96 11.98 -10.21
N ALA A 191 -3.79 12.05 -11.25
CA ALA A 191 -4.79 11.02 -11.55
C ALA A 191 -4.17 9.65 -11.80
N ALA A 192 -3.08 9.61 -12.59
CA ALA A 192 -2.32 8.38 -12.82
C ALA A 192 -1.73 7.80 -11.53
N LEU A 193 -1.10 8.64 -10.68
CA LEU A 193 -0.55 8.19 -9.38
C LEU A 193 -1.63 7.65 -8.43
N ARG A 194 -2.85 8.20 -8.49
CA ARG A 194 -3.96 7.78 -7.63
C ARG A 194 -4.77 6.62 -8.22
N GLY A 195 -4.55 6.26 -9.49
CA GLY A 195 -5.37 5.26 -10.18
C GLY A 195 -6.84 5.68 -10.31
N LEU A 196 -7.11 6.99 -10.40
CA LEU A 196 -8.47 7.55 -10.47
C LEU A 196 -8.74 8.23 -11.82
N PRO A 197 -10.01 8.30 -12.26
CA PRO A 197 -10.37 9.12 -13.41
C PRO A 197 -9.97 10.59 -13.18
N LEU A 198 -9.46 11.25 -14.23
CA LEU A 198 -9.07 12.66 -14.18
C LEU A 198 -10.22 13.55 -13.68
N ALA A 199 -11.45 13.30 -14.13
CA ALA A 199 -12.63 14.05 -13.72
C ALA A 199 -12.89 13.96 -12.20
N THR A 200 -12.62 12.82 -11.58
CA THR A 200 -12.74 12.65 -10.12
C THR A 200 -11.71 13.50 -9.39
N VAL A 201 -10.45 13.47 -9.84
CA VAL A 201 -9.38 14.27 -9.22
C VAL A 201 -9.61 15.76 -9.42
N GLN A 202 -10.06 16.17 -10.60
CA GLN A 202 -10.43 17.56 -10.90
C GLN A 202 -11.52 18.05 -9.94
N ALA A 203 -12.62 17.30 -9.81
CA ALA A 203 -13.73 17.69 -8.93
C ALA A 203 -13.30 17.81 -7.46
N GLU A 204 -12.45 16.90 -6.97
CA GLU A 204 -11.91 16.97 -5.61
C GLU A 204 -10.99 18.19 -5.41
N PHE A 205 -10.13 18.49 -6.39
CA PHE A 205 -9.20 19.61 -6.29
C PHE A 205 -9.93 20.95 -6.38
N ASP A 206 -10.96 21.04 -7.21
CA ASP A 206 -11.83 22.22 -7.30
C ASP A 206 -12.59 22.46 -5.99
N ASP A 207 -13.17 21.42 -5.39
CA ASP A 207 -13.88 21.49 -4.10
C ASP A 207 -12.95 21.91 -2.96
N LEU A 208 -11.69 21.46 -2.98
CA LEU A 208 -10.67 21.81 -2.00
C LEU A 208 -9.94 23.13 -2.30
N GLY A 209 -10.25 23.80 -3.42
CA GLY A 209 -9.56 25.02 -3.85
C GLY A 209 -8.06 24.83 -4.16
N ILE A 210 -7.65 23.62 -4.54
CA ILE A 210 -6.27 23.31 -4.90
C ILE A 210 -6.09 23.60 -6.39
N THR A 211 -5.57 24.79 -6.70
CA THR A 211 -5.31 25.24 -8.07
C THR A 211 -3.81 25.42 -8.32
N PRO A 212 -3.32 25.20 -9.55
CA PRO A 212 -1.93 25.46 -9.86
C PRO A 212 -1.67 26.96 -9.84
N GLN A 213 -0.48 27.37 -9.40
CA GLN A 213 -0.05 28.74 -9.57
C GLN A 213 -0.04 29.06 -11.08
N PRO A 214 -0.60 30.21 -11.48
CA PRO A 214 -0.50 30.64 -12.87
C PRO A 214 0.98 30.76 -13.22
N ALA A 215 1.40 30.11 -14.30
CA ALA A 215 2.75 30.27 -14.82
C ALA A 215 2.97 31.77 -15.06
N ASP A 216 4.03 32.33 -14.48
CA ASP A 216 4.40 33.71 -14.75
C ASP A 216 4.94 33.78 -16.19
N PRO A 217 4.22 34.39 -17.15
CA PRO A 217 4.68 34.49 -18.52
C PRO A 217 5.92 35.38 -18.65
N THR A 218 6.29 36.12 -17.60
CA THR A 218 7.50 36.97 -17.56
C THR A 218 8.74 36.26 -17.02
N ALA A 219 8.63 35.00 -16.57
CA ALA A 219 9.78 34.22 -16.12
C ALA A 219 10.73 33.79 -17.26
N PHE A 220 10.36 34.04 -18.52
CA PHE A 220 11.28 34.01 -19.65
C PHE A 220 11.61 35.45 -20.05
N GLU A 221 12.83 35.90 -19.75
CA GLU A 221 13.36 37.11 -20.36
C GLU A 221 13.56 36.80 -21.86
N LEU A 222 13.01 37.65 -22.74
CA LEU A 222 13.15 37.50 -24.20
C LEU A 222 14.62 37.36 -24.63
N ASP A 223 15.53 37.92 -23.82
CA ASP A 223 16.97 37.97 -24.01
C ASP A 223 17.68 36.62 -23.70
N GLU A 224 16.99 35.67 -23.07
CA GLU A 224 17.50 34.30 -22.82
C GLU A 224 17.14 33.30 -23.93
N LEU A 225 16.29 33.70 -24.88
CA LEU A 225 16.03 32.89 -26.06
C LEU A 225 17.18 33.06 -27.06
N PRO A 226 17.72 31.98 -27.65
CA PRO A 226 18.73 32.10 -28.69
C PRO A 226 18.15 32.90 -29.85
N ALA A 227 18.95 33.84 -30.38
CA ALA A 227 18.56 34.62 -31.55
C ALA A 227 18.18 33.65 -32.69
N VAL A 228 16.88 33.62 -33.02
CA VAL A 228 16.40 32.82 -34.14
C VAL A 228 16.66 33.63 -35.41
N GLU A 229 17.73 33.30 -36.13
CA GLU A 229 17.86 33.71 -37.54
C GLU A 229 16.82 32.94 -38.35
N VAL A 230 15.65 33.56 -38.55
CA VAL A 230 14.65 33.03 -39.47
C VAL A 230 15.09 33.40 -40.87
N ASP A 231 15.58 32.41 -41.62
CA ASP A 231 15.85 32.57 -43.06
C ASP A 231 14.52 32.62 -43.82
N LEU A 232 14.08 33.85 -44.13
CA LEU A 232 12.85 34.12 -44.89
C LEU A 232 13.10 34.15 -46.41
N THR A 233 14.29 33.78 -46.90
CA THR A 233 14.62 33.86 -48.34
C THR A 233 13.77 32.93 -49.21
N GLY A 234 13.15 31.90 -48.63
CA GLY A 234 12.21 31.00 -49.32
C GLY A 234 10.76 31.50 -49.40
N LEU A 235 10.42 32.67 -48.86
CA LEU A 235 9.05 33.22 -48.86
C LEU A 235 8.82 34.33 -49.88
N ALA A 236 9.85 34.75 -50.61
CA ALA A 236 9.68 35.58 -51.80
C ALA A 236 9.17 34.68 -52.92
N GLY A 237 7.84 34.66 -53.10
CA GLY A 237 7.19 33.90 -54.16
C GLY A 237 7.73 34.25 -55.53
N ASP A 238 7.87 33.24 -56.38
CA ASP A 238 7.93 33.40 -57.83
C ASP A 238 6.75 34.27 -58.28
N GLU A 239 7.03 35.50 -58.69
CA GLU A 239 6.07 36.24 -59.52
C GLU A 239 5.97 35.52 -60.87
N PRO A 240 4.75 35.17 -61.34
CA PRO A 240 4.59 34.50 -62.63
C PRO A 240 4.89 35.50 -63.76
N ASP A 241 5.93 35.17 -64.53
CA ASP A 241 6.33 35.92 -65.73
C ASP A 241 5.19 35.88 -66.77
N ARG A 242 4.86 37.05 -67.35
CA ARG A 242 3.78 37.25 -68.35
C ARG A 242 4.28 37.03 -69.77
#